data_AF-A0A497FTD7-F1
#
_entry.id   AF-A0A497FTD7-F1
#
_cell.length_a   1.000
_cell.length_b   1.000
_cell.length_c   1.000
_cell.angle_alpha   90.00
_cell.angle_beta   90.00
_cell.angle_gamma   90.00
#
_symmetry.space_group_name_H-M   'P 1'
#
loop_
_entity.id
_entity.type
_entity.pdbx_description
1 polymer ?
#
loop_
_entity_poly.entity_id
_entity_poly.type
_entity_poly.pdbx_seq_one_letter_code
_entity_poly.pdbx_strand_id
1 'polypeptide(L)'
;MESEKREFESRVYAFLAWIMSVLGAVLAILIKKEDGFVKFHAVQSVVFFLLSVTVFAMFEVLSEIPYIGLLFELCESLWGLLTILVMIIAGLKAYQGEKIRVPVVYGIAVSLGLL
;
A
#
# COMPACT_ATOMS: atom_id res chain seq x y z
N MET A 1 27.97 12.29 -1.31
CA MET A 1 27.80 12.02 0.13
C MET A 1 26.44 12.51 0.66
N GLU A 2 26.18 13.81 0.74
CA GLU A 2 24.90 14.30 1.31
C GLU A 2 23.67 13.98 0.43
N SER A 3 23.81 14.02 -0.91
CA SER A 3 22.75 13.62 -1.85
C SER A 3 22.41 12.13 -1.75
N GLU A 4 23.44 11.27 -1.74
CA GLU A 4 23.28 9.82 -1.62
C GLU A 4 22.61 9.43 -0.30
N LYS A 5 22.96 10.12 0.80
CA LYS A 5 22.29 9.95 2.09
C LYS A 5 20.81 10.31 2.00
N ARG A 6 20.47 11.43 1.37
CA ARG A 6 19.06 11.83 1.19
C ARG A 6 18.30 10.80 0.36
N GLU A 7 18.86 10.33 -0.76
CA GLU A 7 18.24 9.31 -1.61
C GLU A 7 18.02 7.99 -0.85
N PHE A 8 19.02 7.58 -0.06
CA PHE A 8 18.89 6.39 0.79
C PHE A 8 17.76 6.55 1.80
N GLU A 9 17.69 7.68 2.50
CA GLU A 9 16.59 7.96 3.43
C GLU A 9 15.23 7.92 2.72
N SER A 10 15.10 8.54 1.55
CA SER A 10 13.86 8.53 0.75
C SER A 10 13.42 7.11 0.41
N ARG A 11 14.35 6.25 0.00
CA ARG A 11 14.09 4.82 -0.25
C ARG A 11 13.62 4.08 1.00
N VAL A 12 14.22 4.36 2.16
CA VAL A 12 13.82 3.77 3.44
C VAL A 12 12.42 4.22 3.86
N TYR A 13 12.11 5.52 3.81
CA TYR A 13 10.76 6.01 4.17
C TYR A 13 9.68 5.50 3.21
N ALA A 14 9.97 5.41 1.91
CA ALA A 14 9.06 4.83 0.93
C ALA A 14 8.84 3.32 1.16
N PHE A 15 9.88 2.58 1.55
CA PHE A 15 9.77 1.18 1.96
C PHE A 15 8.91 1.02 3.22
N LEU A 16 9.17 1.84 4.26
CA LEU A 16 8.42 1.82 5.51
C LEU A 16 6.94 2.15 5.29
N ALA A 17 6.63 3.03 4.33
CA ALA A 17 5.26 3.30 3.94
C ALA A 17 4.51 2.03 3.56
N TRP A 18 5.14 1.11 2.82
CA TRP A 18 4.52 -0.17 2.44
C TRP A 18 4.47 -1.19 3.57
N ILE A 19 5.54 -1.34 4.36
CA ILE A 19 5.65 -2.44 5.33
C ILE A 19 4.89 -2.15 6.63
N MET A 20 4.87 -0.90 7.09
CA MET A 20 4.15 -0.50 8.30
C MET A 20 2.71 -0.05 8.01
N SER A 21 2.18 -0.37 6.82
CA SER A 21 0.82 -0.02 6.41
C SER A 21 0.53 1.48 6.59
N VAL A 22 -0.68 1.85 7.03
CA VAL A 22 -1.09 3.26 7.23
C VAL A 22 -0.16 4.02 8.17
N LEU A 23 0.32 3.40 9.25
CA LEU A 23 1.25 4.07 10.18
C LEU A 23 2.55 4.47 9.48
N GLY A 24 3.13 3.55 8.72
CA GLY A 24 4.34 3.82 7.93
C GLY A 24 4.13 4.96 6.94
N ALA A 25 3.02 4.91 6.20
CA ALA A 25 2.74 5.89 5.16
C ALA A 25 2.47 7.29 5.72
N VAL A 26 1.74 7.40 6.82
CA VAL A 26 1.50 8.67 7.51
C VAL A 26 2.82 9.25 8.02
N LEU A 27 3.65 8.44 8.70
CA LEU A 27 4.96 8.88 9.17
C LEU A 27 5.86 9.34 8.01
N ALA A 28 5.91 8.58 6.92
CA ALA A 28 6.69 8.90 5.74
C ALA A 28 6.27 10.26 5.13
N ILE A 29 4.97 10.52 4.99
CA ILE A 29 4.45 11.81 4.49
C ILE A 29 4.80 12.95 5.46
N LEU A 30 4.64 12.75 6.77
CA LEU A 30 4.90 13.80 7.76
C LEU A 30 6.39 14.15 7.89
N ILE A 31 7.28 13.17 7.75
CA ILE A 31 8.72 13.36 7.90
C ILE A 31 9.35 13.85 6.59
N LYS A 32 8.91 13.35 5.42
CA LYS A 32 9.47 13.66 4.10
C LYS A 32 8.45 14.40 3.21
N LYS A 33 7.83 15.46 3.74
CA LYS A 33 6.73 16.22 3.10
C LYS A 33 7.02 16.68 1.66
N GLU A 34 8.22 17.21 1.43
CA GLU A 34 8.64 17.76 0.14
C GLU A 34 9.21 16.70 -0.82
N ASP A 35 9.30 15.44 -0.39
CA ASP A 35 9.87 14.37 -1.19
C ASP A 35 8.80 13.71 -2.07
N GLY A 36 8.82 14.05 -3.36
CA GLY A 36 7.89 13.50 -4.34
C GLY A 36 8.01 11.98 -4.57
N PHE A 37 9.14 11.35 -4.24
CA PHE A 37 9.29 9.89 -4.29
C PHE A 37 8.62 9.23 -3.09
N VAL A 38 8.87 9.75 -1.88
CA VAL A 38 8.23 9.25 -0.65
C VAL A 38 6.73 9.46 -0.71
N LYS A 39 6.27 10.66 -1.11
CA LYS A 39 4.84 10.96 -1.28
C LYS A 39 4.17 9.99 -2.25
N PHE A 40 4.83 9.67 -3.37
CA PHE A 40 4.28 8.75 -4.38
C PHE A 40 4.02 7.34 -3.81
N HIS A 41 4.97 6.76 -3.08
CA HIS A 41 4.78 5.44 -2.47
C HIS A 41 3.82 5.48 -1.27
N ALA A 42 3.89 6.51 -0.45
CA ALA A 42 3.06 6.63 0.73
C ALA A 42 1.57 6.81 0.38
N VAL A 43 1.24 7.64 -0.61
CA VAL A 43 -0.14 7.79 -1.07
C VAL A 43 -0.68 6.47 -1.64
N GLN A 44 0.08 5.79 -2.51
CA GLN A 44 -0.37 4.50 -3.03
C GLN A 44 -0.52 3.45 -1.93
N SER A 45 0.37 3.43 -0.93
CA SER A 45 0.24 2.52 0.20
C SER A 45 -1.04 2.77 1.01
N VAL A 46 -1.37 4.03 1.34
CA VAL A 46 -2.61 4.36 2.07
C VAL A 46 -3.83 3.95 1.26
N VAL A 47 -3.88 4.31 -0.03
CA VAL A 47 -5.02 3.97 -0.90
C VAL A 47 -5.15 2.45 -1.05
N PHE A 48 -4.05 1.74 -1.22
CA PHE A 48 -4.05 0.28 -1.32
C PHE A 48 -4.56 -0.37 -0.02
N PHE A 49 -4.05 0.06 1.14
CA PHE A 49 -4.48 -0.50 2.42
C PHE A 49 -5.97 -0.27 2.69
N LEU A 50 -6.47 0.95 2.45
CA LEU A 50 -7.89 1.26 2.62
C LEU A 50 -8.77 0.44 1.68
N LEU A 51 -8.35 0.26 0.43
CA LEU A 51 -9.04 -0.61 -0.53
C LEU A 51 -9.03 -2.06 -0.05
N SER A 52 -7.86 -2.58 0.36
CA SER A 52 -7.71 -3.96 0.83
C SER A 52 -8.55 -4.26 2.06
N VAL A 53 -8.59 -3.35 3.05
CA VAL A 53 -9.45 -3.49 4.25
C VAL A 53 -10.93 -3.45 3.88
N THR A 54 -11.31 -2.59 2.93
CA THR A 54 -12.71 -2.53 2.46
C THR A 54 -13.15 -3.85 1.82
N VAL A 55 -12.32 -4.42 0.95
CA VAL A 55 -12.59 -5.71 0.30
C VAL A 55 -12.60 -6.85 1.32
N PHE A 56 -11.69 -6.83 2.29
CA PHE A 56 -11.65 -7.80 3.38
C PHE A 56 -12.95 -7.79 4.19
N ALA A 57 -13.40 -6.61 4.65
CA ALA A 57 -14.65 -6.47 5.38
C ALA A 57 -15.88 -6.89 4.54
N MET A 58 -15.85 -6.69 3.22
CA MET A 58 -16.90 -7.19 2.33
C MET A 58 -16.94 -8.73 2.30
N PHE A 59 -15.79 -9.40 2.22
CA PHE A 59 -15.76 -10.87 2.25
C PHE A 59 -16.17 -11.43 3.61
N GLU A 60 -15.77 -10.79 4.70
CA GLU A 60 -16.17 -11.15 6.07
C GLU A 60 -17.70 -11.08 6.26
N VAL A 61 -18.38 -10.10 5.68
CA VAL A 61 -19.85 -10.04 5.74
C VAL A 61 -20.49 -11.13 4.86
N LEU A 62 -19.89 -11.46 3.73
CA LEU A 62 -20.42 -12.44 2.79
C LEU A 62 -20.19 -13.90 3.25
N SER A 63 -19.18 -14.15 4.08
CA SER A 63 -18.92 -15.47 4.66
C SER A 63 -20.02 -15.96 5.60
N GLU A 64 -20.82 -15.04 6.14
CA GLU A 64 -21.97 -15.37 6.99
C GLU A 64 -23.16 -15.98 6.21
N ILE A 65 -23.14 -15.96 4.87
CA ILE A 65 -24.23 -16.51 4.06
C ILE A 65 -24.20 -18.05 4.12
N PRO A 66 -25.29 -18.72 4.54
CA PRO A 66 -25.36 -20.18 4.57
C PRO A 66 -25.04 -20.80 3.21
N TYR A 67 -24.37 -21.96 3.22
CA TYR A 67 -23.96 -22.76 2.04
C TYR A 67 -22.90 -22.14 1.12
N ILE A 68 -22.89 -20.83 0.91
CA ILE A 68 -21.90 -20.15 0.05
C ILE A 68 -20.79 -19.44 0.84
N GLY A 69 -20.95 -19.28 2.15
CA GLY A 69 -20.01 -18.58 3.02
C GLY A 69 -18.56 -19.07 2.93
N LEU A 70 -18.37 -20.40 2.84
CA LEU A 70 -17.07 -21.04 2.68
C LEU A 70 -16.30 -20.55 1.44
N LEU A 71 -17.01 -20.20 0.36
CA LEU A 71 -16.38 -19.62 -0.83
C LEU A 71 -15.79 -18.24 -0.53
N PHE A 72 -16.51 -17.43 0.25
CA PHE A 72 -16.06 -16.09 0.62
C PHE A 72 -14.92 -16.11 1.63
N GLU A 73 -14.91 -17.06 2.58
CA GLU A 73 -13.76 -17.29 3.47
C GLU A 73 -12.48 -17.63 2.69
N LEU A 74 -12.61 -18.45 1.63
CA LEU A 74 -11.49 -18.75 0.74
C LEU A 74 -11.04 -17.51 -0.02
N CYS A 75 -11.98 -16.71 -0.55
CA CYS A 75 -11.66 -15.45 -1.23
C CYS A 75 -10.97 -14.45 -0.29
N GLU A 76 -11.44 -14.32 0.94
CA GLU A 76 -10.84 -13.50 1.99
C GLU A 76 -9.39 -13.90 2.25
N SER A 77 -9.14 -15.20 2.44
CA SER A 77 -7.81 -15.74 2.70
C SER A 77 -6.85 -15.48 1.53
N LEU A 78 -7.31 -15.69 0.30
CA LEU A 78 -6.53 -15.41 -0.91
C LEU A 78 -6.26 -13.91 -1.08
N TRP A 79 -7.23 -13.06 -0.75
CA TRP A 79 -7.08 -11.61 -0.78
C TRP A 79 -6.09 -11.09 0.25
N GLY A 80 -6.08 -11.65 1.45
CA GLY A 80 -5.10 -11.36 2.49
C GLY A 80 -3.67 -11.69 2.02
N LEU A 81 -3.48 -12.86 1.43
CA LEU A 81 -2.18 -13.27 0.85
C LEU A 81 -1.75 -12.33 -0.29
N LEU A 82 -2.66 -12.00 -1.21
CA LEU A 82 -2.38 -11.06 -2.29
C LEU A 82 -2.00 -9.68 -1.76
N THR A 83 -2.69 -9.20 -0.73
CA THR A 83 -2.41 -7.91 -0.08
C THR A 83 -0.98 -7.86 0.47
N ILE A 84 -0.59 -8.90 1.22
CA ILE A 84 0.77 -9.01 1.77
C ILE A 84 1.82 -9.08 0.64
N LEU A 85 1.56 -9.86 -0.42
CA LEU A 85 2.47 -9.97 -1.56
C LEU A 85 2.69 -8.63 -2.26
N VAL A 86 1.62 -7.88 -2.51
CA VAL A 86 1.72 -6.54 -3.11
C VAL A 86 2.50 -5.59 -2.20
N MET A 87 2.24 -5.59 -0.89
CA MET A 87 2.98 -4.75 0.06
C MET A 87 4.47 -5.06 0.07
N ILE A 88 4.84 -6.33 0.07
CA ILE A 88 6.25 -6.76 0.03
C ILE A 88 6.89 -6.32 -1.30
N ILE A 89 6.27 -6.64 -2.44
CA ILE A 89 6.83 -6.30 -3.76
C ILE A 89 6.97 -4.78 -3.91
N ALA A 90 5.94 -4.03 -3.53
CA ALA A 90 5.96 -2.57 -3.62
C ALA A 90 6.96 -1.94 -2.67
N GLY A 91 7.10 -2.48 -1.45
CA GLY A 91 8.14 -2.10 -0.51
C GLY A 91 9.54 -2.36 -1.08
N LEU A 92 9.82 -3.57 -1.56
CA LEU A 92 11.12 -3.91 -2.15
C LEU A 92 11.46 -3.02 -3.34
N LYS A 93 10.48 -2.73 -4.20
CA LYS A 93 10.63 -1.81 -5.35
C LYS A 93 10.89 -0.38 -4.90
N ALA A 94 10.19 0.10 -3.87
CA ALA A 94 10.47 1.40 -3.26
C ALA A 94 11.89 1.45 -2.68
N TYR A 95 12.32 0.38 -2.00
CA TYR A 95 13.67 0.26 -1.49
C TYR A 95 14.69 0.17 -2.62
N GLN A 96 14.35 -0.30 -3.82
CA GLN A 96 15.24 -0.28 -4.99
C GLN A 96 15.29 1.10 -5.68
N GLY A 97 14.46 2.06 -5.26
CA GLY A 97 14.35 3.38 -5.90
C GLY A 97 13.40 3.39 -7.10
N GLU A 98 12.60 2.34 -7.29
CA GLU A 98 11.67 2.22 -8.42
C GLU A 98 10.27 2.75 -8.08
N LYS A 99 9.75 3.65 -8.91
CA LYS A 99 8.36 4.10 -8.85
C LYS A 99 7.44 3.11 -9.57
N ILE A 100 6.83 2.20 -8.82
CA ILE A 100 5.79 1.32 -9.37
C ILE A 100 4.40 1.93 -9.20
N ARG A 101 3.54 1.75 -10.21
CA ARG A 101 2.12 2.10 -10.13
C ARG A 101 1.34 0.82 -9.86
N VAL A 102 0.77 0.69 -8.67
CA VAL A 102 -0.16 -0.40 -8.40
C VAL A 102 -1.43 -0.12 -9.22
N PRO A 103 -1.82 -1.03 -10.14
CA PRO A 103 -3.02 -0.85 -10.95
C PRO A 103 -4.25 -0.63 -10.07
N VAL A 104 -5.25 0.10 -10.59
CA VAL A 104 -6.44 0.58 -9.85
C VAL A 104 -6.10 1.60 -8.75
N VAL A 105 -5.18 1.29 -7.84
CA VAL A 105 -4.74 2.18 -6.75
C VAL A 105 -4.23 3.52 -7.26
N TYR A 106 -3.35 3.50 -8.27
CA TYR A 106 -2.84 4.74 -8.87
C TYR A 106 -3.96 5.59 -9.48
N GLY A 107 -4.93 4.96 -10.15
CA GLY A 107 -6.08 5.66 -10.74
C GLY A 107 -6.99 6.28 -9.67
N ILE A 108 -7.21 5.58 -8.55
CA ILE A 108 -7.96 6.10 -7.40
C ILE A 108 -7.21 7.30 -6.80
N ALA A 109 -5.89 7.17 -6.56
CA ALA A 109 -5.08 8.24 -5.99
C ALA A 109 -5.11 9.52 -6.84
N VAL A 110 -5.02 9.40 -8.16
CA VAL A 110 -5.14 10.53 -9.10
C VAL A 110 -6.55 11.12 -9.07
N SER A 111 -7.59 10.30 -9.08
CA SER A 111 -8.99 10.75 -9.02
C SER A 111 -9.31 11.53 -7.75
N LEU A 112 -8.63 11.22 -6.64
CA LEU A 112 -8.73 11.93 -5.36
C LEU A 112 -7.84 13.17 -5.25
N GLY A 113 -7.05 13.49 -6.29
CA GLY A 113 -6.11 14.62 -6.29
C GLY A 113 -4.91 14.45 -5.35
N LEU A 114 -4.58 13.20 -4.99
CA LEU A 114 -3.48 12.89 -4.07
C LEU A 114 -2.12 12.73 -4.78
N LEU A 115 -2.14 12.43 -6.09
CA LEU A 115 -0.99 12.28 -6.99
C LEU A 115 -1.15 13.07 -8.28
#